data_AF-A0A8C8RZW2-F1
#
_entry.id   AF-A0A8C8RZW2-F1
#
_cell.length_a   1.000
_cell.length_b   1.000
_cell.length_c   1.000
_cell.angle_alpha   90.00
_cell.angle_beta   90.00
_cell.angle_gamma   90.00
#
_symmetry.space_group_name_H-M   'P 1'
#
loop_
_entity.id
_entity.type
_entity.pdbx_description
1 polymer ?
#
loop_
_entity_poly.entity_id
_entity_poly.type
_entity_poly.pdbx_seq_one_letter_code
_entity_poly.pdbx_strand_id
1 'polypeptide(L)'
;THIFAGPSDARFVWKKNGQKVGVCVNEQSHTLADGRVHVLSWVKDAVAENSEYHCSITSKAGNKTSKVLIAVEGKDSIGHNGWIKEYNSWRSAVSEHNTMMQNWKTTWESC
;
A
#
# COMPACT_ATOMS: atom_id res chain seq x y z
N THR A 1 -15.79 19.77 -37.00
CA THR A 1 -15.75 19.52 -35.55
C THR A 1 -14.31 19.27 -35.17
N HIS A 2 -13.65 20.16 -34.42
CA HIS A 2 -12.28 19.91 -33.98
C HIS A 2 -12.30 18.83 -32.89
N ILE A 3 -11.75 17.66 -33.19
CA ILE A 3 -11.52 16.60 -32.20
C ILE A 3 -10.28 17.03 -31.42
N PHE A 4 -10.48 17.54 -30.20
CA PHE A 4 -9.38 17.82 -29.28
C PHE A 4 -8.88 16.51 -28.67
N ALA A 5 -8.14 15.71 -29.44
CA ALA A 5 -7.38 14.61 -28.84
C ALA A 5 -6.39 15.22 -27.83
N GLY A 6 -6.35 14.70 -26.60
CA GLY A 6 -5.38 15.12 -25.59
C GLY A 6 -3.93 15.11 -26.12
N PRO A 7 -2.97 15.72 -25.40
CA PRO A 7 -1.61 15.89 -25.91
C PRO A 7 -1.02 14.56 -26.38
N SER A 8 -0.90 14.41 -27.71
CA SER A 8 -0.42 13.18 -28.37
C SER A 8 1.04 12.88 -28.07
N ASP A 9 1.76 13.87 -27.56
CA ASP A 9 3.15 13.80 -27.12
C ASP A 9 3.29 13.47 -25.63
N ALA A 10 2.18 13.17 -24.93
CA ALA A 10 2.20 12.76 -23.55
C ALA A 10 2.88 11.39 -23.38
N ARG A 11 3.86 11.31 -22.48
CA ARG A 11 4.60 10.07 -22.18
C ARG A 11 4.74 9.86 -20.68
N PHE A 12 4.57 8.62 -20.24
CA PHE A 12 4.86 8.23 -18.87
C PHE A 12 6.35 7.91 -18.68
N VAL A 13 6.86 8.24 -17.50
CA VAL A 13 8.20 7.89 -17.03
C VAL A 13 8.06 7.36 -15.62
N TRP A 14 8.48 6.11 -15.44
CA TRP A 14 8.51 5.46 -14.14
C TRP A 14 9.91 5.42 -13.56
N LYS A 15 10.02 5.69 -12.26
CA LYS A 15 11.22 5.46 -11.48
C LYS A 15 10.89 4.66 -10.22
N LYS A 16 11.79 3.73 -9.86
CA LYS A 16 11.83 3.02 -8.58
C LYS A 16 13.15 3.38 -7.91
N ASN A 17 13.09 3.92 -6.69
CA ASN A 17 14.27 4.38 -5.93
C ASN A 17 15.19 5.30 -6.77
N GLY A 18 14.58 6.19 -7.56
CA GLY A 18 15.28 7.11 -8.46
C GLY A 18 15.78 6.50 -9.78
N GLN A 19 15.78 5.18 -9.94
CA GLN A 19 16.20 4.49 -11.16
C GLN A 19 15.02 4.28 -12.11
N LYS A 20 15.25 4.47 -13.42
CA LYS A 20 14.19 4.31 -14.43
C LYS A 20 13.72 2.85 -14.51
N VAL A 21 12.41 2.64 -14.48
CA VAL A 21 11.80 1.32 -14.71
C VAL A 21 11.59 1.15 -16.22
N GLY A 22 12.25 0.14 -16.80
CA GLY A 22 12.19 -0.13 -18.26
C GLY A 22 11.30 -1.30 -18.68
N VAL A 23 10.81 -2.09 -17.72
CA VAL A 23 10.03 -3.32 -17.97
C VAL A 23 8.76 -3.33 -17.12
N CYS A 24 7.75 -4.11 -17.53
CA CYS A 24 6.50 -4.29 -16.78
C CYS A 24 5.70 -3.01 -16.52
N VAL A 25 5.93 -1.96 -17.32
CA VAL A 25 5.11 -0.75 -17.36
C VAL A 25 3.92 -1.01 -18.28
N ASN A 26 2.72 -0.71 -17.80
CA ASN A 26 1.50 -0.76 -18.59
C ASN A 26 0.91 0.64 -18.71
N GLU A 27 0.25 0.90 -19.84
CA GLU A 27 -0.38 2.18 -20.13
C GLU A 27 -1.75 1.92 -20.77
N GLN A 28 -2.72 2.76 -20.44
CA GLN A 28 -4.05 2.73 -21.01
C GLN A 28 -4.52 4.15 -21.29
N SER A 29 -5.14 4.35 -22.44
CA SER A 29 -5.76 5.62 -22.83
C SER A 29 -7.22 5.40 -23.22
N HIS A 30 -8.09 6.30 -22.79
CA HIS A 30 -9.49 6.31 -23.14
C HIS A 30 -9.96 7.72 -23.51
N THR A 31 -10.49 7.87 -24.72
CA THR A 31 -11.03 9.13 -25.21
C THR A 31 -12.50 9.26 -24.80
N LEU A 32 -12.83 10.38 -24.15
CA LEU A 32 -14.17 10.74 -23.75
C LEU A 32 -14.96 11.35 -24.91
N ALA A 33 -16.29 11.40 -24.76
CA ALA A 33 -17.19 11.97 -25.77
C ALA A 33 -16.92 13.46 -26.07
N ASP A 34 -16.37 14.20 -25.12
CA ASP A 34 -15.99 15.61 -25.27
C ASP A 34 -14.57 15.82 -25.85
N GLY A 35 -13.90 14.73 -26.25
CA GLY A 35 -12.55 14.74 -26.82
C GLY A 35 -11.43 14.64 -25.78
N ARG A 36 -11.70 14.91 -24.49
CA ARG A 36 -10.67 14.73 -23.44
C ARG A 36 -10.18 13.29 -23.41
N VAL A 37 -8.92 13.09 -23.06
CA VAL A 37 -8.33 11.75 -22.97
C VAL A 37 -7.94 11.49 -21.52
N HIS A 38 -8.47 10.39 -20.96
CA HIS A 38 -8.00 9.82 -19.71
C HIS A 38 -6.83 8.88 -20.00
N VAL A 39 -5.74 9.06 -19.27
CA VAL A 39 -4.53 8.25 -19.38
C VAL A 39 -4.20 7.67 -18.03
N LEU A 40 -3.83 6.40 -18.01
CA LEU A 40 -3.47 5.65 -16.82
C LEU A 40 -2.20 4.87 -17.11
N SER A 41 -1.31 4.78 -16.12
CA SER A 41 -0.14 3.91 -16.19
C SER A 41 0.10 3.26 -14.84
N TRP A 42 0.60 2.03 -14.85
CA TRP A 42 0.93 1.27 -13.66
C TRP A 42 2.10 0.31 -13.92
N VAL A 43 2.81 -0.03 -12.85
CA VAL A 43 3.92 -0.99 -12.88
C VAL A 43 3.51 -2.25 -12.13
N LYS A 44 3.84 -3.42 -12.68
CA LYS A 44 3.79 -4.69 -11.95
C LYS A 44 5.19 -5.03 -11.46
N ASP A 45 5.39 -5.11 -10.16
CA ASP A 45 6.69 -5.33 -9.54
C ASP A 45 6.59 -6.28 -8.33
N ALA A 46 7.65 -7.04 -8.07
CA ALA A 46 7.82 -7.83 -6.86
C ALA A 46 8.71 -7.03 -5.88
N VAL A 47 8.11 -6.59 -4.77
CA VAL A 47 8.76 -5.67 -3.84
C VAL A 47 9.36 -6.47 -2.68
N ALA A 48 10.69 -6.55 -2.61
CA ALA A 48 11.42 -7.26 -1.55
C ALA A 48 11.82 -6.34 -0.37
N GLU A 49 11.87 -5.03 -0.60
CA GLU A 49 12.30 -4.02 0.36
C GLU A 49 11.52 -2.71 0.17
N ASN A 50 11.59 -1.82 1.16
CA ASN A 50 10.99 -0.49 1.06
C ASN A 50 11.40 0.20 -0.24
N SER A 51 10.41 0.56 -1.05
CA SER A 51 10.62 1.05 -2.40
C SER A 51 9.77 2.28 -2.66
N GLU A 52 10.42 3.33 -3.15
CA GLU A 52 9.79 4.58 -3.56
C GLU A 52 9.55 4.57 -5.07
N TYR A 53 8.31 4.79 -5.49
CA TYR A 53 7.92 4.85 -6.89
C TYR A 53 7.50 6.26 -7.28
N HIS A 54 7.95 6.69 -8.45
CA HIS A 54 7.50 7.92 -9.10
C HIS A 54 6.96 7.61 -10.47
N CYS A 55 5.74 8.07 -10.72
CA CYS A 55 5.16 8.10 -12.06
C CYS A 55 5.05 9.57 -12.47
N SER A 56 5.73 9.93 -13.56
CA SER A 56 5.61 11.25 -14.17
C SER A 56 5.01 11.11 -15.56
N ILE A 57 4.02 11.95 -15.87
CA ILE A 57 3.55 12.16 -17.24
C ILE A 57 4.06 13.51 -17.73
N THR A 58 4.64 13.55 -18.93
CA THR A 58 5.23 14.76 -19.53
C THR A 58 4.71 14.97 -20.94
N SER A 59 4.40 16.22 -21.29
CA SER A 59 4.02 16.68 -22.63
C SER A 59 4.53 18.11 -22.82
N LYS A 60 4.42 18.66 -24.04
CA LYS A 60 4.66 20.08 -24.34
C LYS A 60 3.76 21.01 -23.53
N ALA A 61 2.56 20.55 -23.15
CA ALA A 61 1.63 21.32 -22.32
C ALA A 61 2.02 21.34 -20.83
N GLY A 62 2.96 20.49 -20.41
CA GLY A 62 3.46 20.43 -19.03
C GLY A 62 3.60 19.01 -18.52
N ASN A 63 3.80 18.88 -17.20
CA ASN A 63 3.98 17.61 -16.53
C ASN A 63 3.14 17.47 -15.24
N LYS A 64 2.89 16.22 -14.85
CA LYS A 64 2.33 15.83 -13.55
C LYS A 64 3.10 14.64 -13.01
N THR A 65 3.24 14.59 -11.68
CA THR A 65 3.97 13.52 -11.00
C THR A 65 3.15 12.99 -9.83
N SER A 66 3.12 11.67 -9.69
CA SER A 66 2.64 10.94 -8.52
C SER A 66 3.83 10.22 -7.87
N LYS A 67 3.85 10.22 -6.54
CA LYS A 67 4.92 9.62 -5.73
C LYS A 67 4.30 8.76 -4.63
N VAL A 68 4.76 7.53 -4.48
CA VAL A 68 4.28 6.59 -3.45
C VAL A 68 5.44 5.83 -2.84
N LEU A 69 5.41 5.64 -1.52
CA LEU A 69 6.32 4.77 -0.79
C LEU A 69 5.60 3.46 -0.47
N ILE A 70 6.16 2.34 -0.91
CA ILE A 70 5.72 1.01 -0.51
C ILE A 70 6.69 0.53 0.58
N ALA A 71 6.18 0.36 1.79
CA ALA A 71 6.93 -0.22 2.89
C ALA A 71 6.69 -1.74 2.95
N VAL A 72 7.77 -2.52 2.97
CA VAL A 72 7.74 -3.95 3.26
C VAL A 72 8.05 -4.11 4.74
N GLU A 73 7.08 -4.58 5.52
CA GLU A 73 7.34 -4.95 6.91
C GLU A 73 8.37 -6.09 6.94
N GLY A 74 9.57 -5.76 7.42
CA GLY A 74 10.61 -6.77 7.65
C GLY A 74 10.16 -7.76 8.72
N LYS A 75 10.62 -9.00 8.63
CA LYS A 75 10.46 -10.02 9.69
C LYS A 75 10.93 -9.52 11.07
N ASP A 76 11.90 -8.61 11.09
CA ASP A 76 12.48 -8.02 12.31
C ASP A 76 11.98 -6.58 12.59
N SER A 77 10.94 -6.14 11.89
CA SER A 77 10.36 -4.83 12.17
C SER A 77 9.80 -4.81 13.60
N ILE A 78 10.11 -3.74 14.32
CA ILE A 78 9.78 -3.50 15.74
C ILE A 78 8.30 -3.77 16.08
N GLY A 79 7.41 -3.81 15.07
CA GLY A 79 6.00 -4.18 15.19
C GLY A 79 5.73 -5.63 15.64
N HIS A 80 6.55 -6.61 15.24
CA HIS A 80 6.34 -8.00 15.69
C HIS A 80 6.63 -8.14 17.19
N ASN A 81 7.77 -7.59 17.64
CA ASN A 81 8.17 -7.62 19.05
C ASN A 81 7.25 -6.75 19.94
N GLY A 82 6.76 -5.61 19.42
CA GLY A 82 5.83 -4.73 20.12
C GLY A 82 4.49 -5.40 20.42
N TRP A 83 3.85 -5.94 19.38
CA TRP A 83 2.55 -6.60 19.54
C TRP A 83 2.62 -7.91 20.33
N ILE A 84 3.73 -8.68 20.23
CA ILE A 84 3.90 -9.91 21.03
C ILE A 84 3.86 -9.62 22.53
N LYS A 85 4.46 -8.51 22.99
CA LYS A 85 4.46 -8.15 24.40
C LYS A 85 3.04 -7.81 24.88
N GLU A 86 2.32 -7.00 24.12
CA GLU A 86 0.92 -6.64 24.40
C GLU A 86 0.02 -7.87 24.38
N TYR A 87 0.16 -8.72 23.36
CA TYR A 87 -0.56 -9.98 23.24
C TYR A 87 -0.33 -10.90 24.45
N ASN A 88 0.93 -11.07 24.88
CA ASN A 88 1.25 -11.90 26.04
C ASN A 88 0.65 -11.32 27.33
N SER A 89 0.66 -9.98 27.49
CA SER A 89 0.03 -9.31 28.63
C SER A 89 -1.48 -9.57 28.67
N TRP A 90 -2.16 -9.40 27.54
CA TRP A 90 -3.60 -9.67 27.43
C TRP A 90 -3.93 -11.14 27.68
N ARG A 91 -3.14 -12.07 27.11
CA ARG A 91 -3.32 -13.51 27.33
C ARG A 91 -3.20 -13.88 28.81
N SER A 92 -2.21 -13.33 29.51
CA SER A 92 -2.04 -13.58 30.95
C SER A 92 -3.22 -13.06 31.76
N ALA A 93 -3.68 -11.82 31.51
CA ALA A 93 -4.83 -11.25 32.22
C ALA A 93 -6.11 -12.07 32.03
N VAL A 94 -6.37 -12.57 30.81
CA VAL A 94 -7.52 -13.45 30.54
C VAL A 94 -7.39 -14.78 31.27
N SER A 95 -6.19 -15.36 31.30
CA SER A 95 -5.94 -16.61 32.03
C SER A 95 -6.17 -16.46 33.53
N GLU A 96 -5.66 -15.38 34.13
CA GLU A 96 -5.85 -15.09 35.55
C GLU A 96 -7.33 -14.89 35.90
N HIS A 97 -8.06 -14.12 35.08
CA HIS A 97 -9.50 -13.94 35.26
C HIS A 97 -10.24 -15.28 35.19
N ASN A 98 -9.90 -16.15 34.23
CA ASN A 98 -10.51 -17.47 34.14
C ASN A 98 -10.23 -18.32 35.38
N THR A 99 -8.99 -18.33 35.89
CA THR A 99 -8.65 -19.04 37.13
C THR A 99 -9.46 -18.54 38.32
N MET A 100 -9.61 -17.21 38.46
CA MET A 100 -10.42 -16.61 39.52
C MET A 100 -11.88 -17.07 39.44
N MET A 101 -12.47 -17.08 38.24
CA MET A 101 -13.85 -17.50 38.03
C MET A 101 -14.07 -18.99 38.35
N GLN A 102 -13.11 -19.86 38.02
CA GLN A 102 -13.20 -21.28 38.39
C GLN A 102 -13.14 -21.47 39.91
N ASN A 103 -12.23 -20.77 40.59
CA ASN A 103 -12.14 -20.84 42.05
C ASN A 103 -13.43 -20.37 42.72
N TRP A 104 -14.01 -19.26 42.25
CA TRP A 104 -15.28 -18.75 42.75
C TRP A 104 -16.41 -19.76 42.57
N LYS A 105 -16.48 -20.40 41.40
CA LYS A 105 -17.45 -21.46 41.13
C LYS A 105 -17.29 -22.62 42.11
N THR A 106 -16.06 -23.10 42.31
CA THR A 106 -15.81 -24.20 43.26
C THR A 106 -16.20 -23.82 44.69
N THR A 107 -15.85 -22.62 45.16
CA THR A 107 -16.25 -22.15 46.50
C THR A 107 -17.78 -22.10 46.62
N TRP A 108 -18.45 -21.57 45.60
CA TRP A 108 -19.91 -21.49 45.57
C TRP A 108 -20.60 -22.86 45.57
N GLU A 109 -20.05 -23.84 44.85
CA GLU A 109 -20.57 -25.21 44.79
C GLU A 109 -20.23 -26.05 46.04
N SER A 110 -19.26 -25.61 46.84
CA SER A 110 -18.83 -26.28 48.08
C SER A 110 -19.53 -25.79 49.37
N CYS A 111 -20.37 -24.76 49.26
CA CYS A 111 -21.23 -24.24 50.33
C CYS A 111 -22.63 -24.85 50.26
#